data_AF-A0A4D7JWZ3-F1
#
_entry.id   AF-A0A4D7JWZ3-F1
#
_cell.length_a   1.000
_cell.length_b   1.000
_cell.length_c   1.000
_cell.angle_alpha   90.00
_cell.angle_beta   90.00
_cell.angle_gamma   90.00
#
_symmetry.space_group_name_H-M   'P 1'
#
loop_
_entity.id
_entity.type
_entity.pdbx_description
1 polymer ?
#
loop_
_entity_poly.entity_id
_entity_poly.type
_entity_poly.pdbx_seq_one_letter_code
_entity_poly.pdbx_strand_id
1 'polypeptide(L)'
;MFKLKSSLVLALLSVSFLYSQPITPGFEKSEYIDLLYISIQSTKRADYKKKYPQPDNYKMIYQSGELGLDNSWDLWLNEQGRAVISIRGTTEKMESWLENFYAAMVPAQGMVTLTGVEDKFNYKLSDDKDAAVHVGWLVGLGYLSQEIIPKIDSLYDAGIKDFLIMGHSQGGAIAYLLTSHLHYLKESGDLNKEINFKTYCSASPKPGNLYYAYDFEHITQGGYAFLIINPYDWVPEVPISIQTLKDFNPTNPFVNAEAMIKDQTIPKRWFLKHAYNKLNKPTLKAQRNYEKYLGKMTYKMVEKNLPGLEVPEYLSTNNYMRAGVPIIMEPHKAYLDSFPEKSEDVFEHHFHQAYLTLAKELPEELYKNNPGLPEGRWIVESKIFTTSNDSIPELPVPYLTIEGDNRAVKGNTGCNSFIGEYLIDGDRIMFIMNGPMTLKACPGDQEDKFLNNLKITDGYYFDNDKIFLTSNGNDILVLERE
;
A
#
# COMPACT_ATOMS: atom_id res chain seq x y z
N MET A 1 7.89 -79.48 3.32
CA MET A 1 7.85 -78.31 4.22
C MET A 1 8.48 -77.12 3.51
N PHE A 2 7.68 -76.30 2.82
CA PHE A 2 8.13 -75.02 2.26
C PHE A 2 7.82 -73.92 3.28
N LYS A 3 8.84 -73.19 3.75
CA LYS A 3 8.68 -71.97 4.55
C LYS A 3 8.77 -70.77 3.61
N LEU A 4 7.65 -70.10 3.34
CA LEU A 4 7.64 -68.74 2.82
C LEU A 4 8.04 -67.78 3.96
N LYS A 5 9.05 -66.94 3.73
CA LYS A 5 9.30 -65.73 4.53
C LYS A 5 8.59 -64.57 3.83
N SER A 6 7.57 -64.02 4.47
CA SER A 6 6.97 -62.74 4.07
C SER A 6 7.82 -61.60 4.64
N SER A 7 8.47 -60.83 3.77
CA SER A 7 9.05 -59.54 4.13
C SER A 7 7.99 -58.47 3.92
N LEU A 8 7.53 -57.85 5.01
CA LEU A 8 6.65 -56.68 4.99
C LEU A 8 7.51 -55.45 4.72
N VAL A 9 7.37 -54.83 3.54
CA VAL A 9 7.99 -53.54 3.22
C VAL A 9 7.03 -52.45 3.72
N LEU A 10 7.42 -51.76 4.79
CA LEU A 10 6.70 -50.60 5.30
C LEU A 10 7.11 -49.38 4.45
N ALA A 11 6.23 -48.95 3.54
CA ALA A 11 6.43 -47.71 2.78
C ALA A 11 6.18 -46.51 3.70
N LEU A 12 7.25 -45.87 4.17
CA LEU A 12 7.20 -44.56 4.80
C LEU A 12 6.83 -43.52 3.73
N LEU A 13 5.56 -43.11 3.72
CA LEU A 13 5.10 -41.91 3.02
C LEU A 13 5.71 -40.70 3.73
N SER A 14 6.81 -40.17 3.18
CA SER A 14 7.34 -38.87 3.55
C SER A 14 6.34 -37.80 3.08
N VAL A 15 5.53 -37.28 4.00
CA VAL A 15 4.74 -36.08 3.78
C VAL A 15 5.73 -34.91 3.78
N SER A 16 6.14 -34.47 2.59
CA SER A 16 6.90 -33.24 2.44
C SER A 16 5.98 -32.08 2.77
N PHE A 17 6.14 -31.48 3.94
CA PHE A 17 5.53 -30.19 4.23
C PHE A 17 6.13 -29.16 3.26
N LEU A 18 5.34 -28.68 2.31
CA LEU A 18 5.69 -27.52 1.49
C LEU A 18 5.73 -26.31 2.43
N TYR A 19 6.93 -25.91 2.85
CA TYR A 19 7.11 -24.64 3.52
C TYR A 19 7.00 -23.54 2.47
N SER A 20 5.86 -22.84 2.48
CA SER A 20 5.68 -21.65 1.66
C SER A 20 6.71 -20.60 2.06
N GLN A 21 7.31 -19.93 1.09
CA GLN A 21 8.06 -18.72 1.40
C GLN A 21 7.05 -17.62 1.77
N PRO A 22 7.13 -17.10 3.00
CA PRO A 22 6.15 -16.13 3.49
C PRO A 22 6.14 -14.90 2.58
N ILE A 23 4.97 -14.26 2.48
CA ILE A 23 4.88 -12.96 1.82
C ILE A 23 5.84 -11.97 2.48
N THR A 24 6.69 -11.37 1.67
CA THR A 24 7.61 -10.31 2.06
C THR A 24 6.95 -8.94 1.95
N PRO A 25 7.15 -8.06 2.95
CA PRO A 25 6.71 -6.67 2.85
C PRO A 25 7.49 -5.92 1.77
N GLY A 26 6.87 -4.90 1.18
CA GLY A 26 7.43 -4.08 0.12
C GLY A 26 7.00 -4.51 -1.28
N PHE A 27 6.99 -3.57 -2.21
CA PHE A 27 6.65 -3.85 -3.61
C PHE A 27 7.76 -4.66 -4.28
N GLU A 28 7.36 -5.73 -4.95
CA GLU A 28 8.22 -6.57 -5.76
C GLU A 28 7.82 -6.48 -7.23
N LYS A 29 8.78 -6.12 -8.09
CA LYS A 29 8.56 -5.93 -9.53
C LYS A 29 8.12 -7.22 -10.22
N SER A 30 8.82 -8.33 -9.96
CA SER A 30 8.50 -9.64 -10.53
C SER A 30 7.10 -10.11 -10.12
N GLU A 31 6.75 -9.95 -8.85
CA GLU A 31 5.41 -10.24 -8.32
C GLU A 31 4.34 -9.42 -9.05
N TYR A 32 4.57 -8.11 -9.24
CA TYR A 32 3.61 -7.26 -9.96
C TYR A 32 3.44 -7.66 -11.43
N ILE A 33 4.52 -8.02 -12.12
CA ILE A 33 4.45 -8.47 -13.53
C ILE A 33 3.65 -9.79 -13.64
N ASP A 34 3.87 -10.74 -12.74
CA ASP A 34 3.09 -11.98 -12.68
C ASP A 34 1.60 -11.69 -12.43
N LEU A 35 1.30 -10.77 -11.50
CA LEU A 35 -0.06 -10.34 -11.19
C LEU A 35 -0.73 -9.63 -12.37
N LEU A 36 0.01 -8.86 -13.18
CA LEU A 36 -0.52 -8.28 -14.43
C LEU A 36 -0.89 -9.35 -15.45
N TYR A 37 -0.06 -10.39 -15.61
CA TYR A 37 -0.39 -11.53 -16.48
C TYR A 37 -1.61 -12.30 -15.98
N ILE A 38 -1.77 -12.47 -14.67
CA ILE A 38 -2.97 -13.04 -14.07
C ILE A 38 -4.21 -12.16 -14.34
N SER A 39 -4.12 -10.85 -14.10
CA SER A 39 -5.21 -9.89 -14.34
C SER A 39 -5.67 -9.86 -15.80
N ILE A 40 -4.76 -10.05 -16.76
CA ILE A 40 -5.09 -10.23 -18.18
C ILE A 40 -6.01 -11.45 -18.39
N GLN A 41 -5.80 -12.55 -17.67
CA GLN A 41 -6.66 -13.73 -17.74
C GLN A 41 -8.04 -13.47 -17.12
N SER A 42 -8.12 -12.61 -16.11
CA SER A 42 -9.39 -12.22 -15.47
C SER A 42 -10.31 -11.46 -16.42
N THR A 43 -9.80 -10.85 -17.50
CA THR A 43 -10.64 -10.18 -18.52
C THR A 43 -11.65 -11.12 -19.20
N LYS A 44 -11.43 -12.44 -19.17
CA LYS A 44 -12.22 -13.47 -19.90
C LYS A 44 -12.32 -13.24 -21.42
N ARG A 45 -11.46 -12.40 -22.01
CA ARG A 45 -11.44 -12.09 -23.44
C ARG A 45 -10.35 -12.87 -24.18
N ALA A 46 -10.74 -13.88 -24.96
CA ALA A 46 -9.78 -14.73 -25.69
C ALA A 46 -8.89 -13.95 -26.68
N ASP A 47 -9.47 -12.94 -27.35
CA ASP A 47 -8.78 -12.05 -28.28
C ASP A 47 -7.74 -11.14 -27.61
N TYR A 48 -7.99 -10.79 -26.35
CA TYR A 48 -7.08 -10.00 -25.53
C TYR A 48 -5.97 -10.88 -24.94
N LYS A 49 -6.34 -12.01 -24.30
CA LYS A 49 -5.42 -12.95 -23.66
C LYS A 49 -4.32 -13.46 -24.60
N LYS A 50 -4.66 -13.79 -25.85
CA LYS A 50 -3.69 -14.33 -26.83
C LYS A 50 -2.56 -13.36 -27.20
N LYS A 51 -2.67 -12.07 -26.83
CA LYS A 51 -1.62 -11.07 -27.06
C LYS A 51 -0.49 -11.14 -26.04
N TYR A 52 -0.67 -11.88 -24.94
CA TYR A 52 0.25 -11.89 -23.81
C TYR A 52 0.67 -13.33 -23.44
N PRO A 53 1.84 -13.49 -22.81
CA PRO A 53 2.23 -14.73 -22.14
C PRO A 53 1.18 -15.21 -21.12
N GLN A 54 1.14 -16.52 -20.89
CA GLN A 54 0.40 -17.09 -19.77
C GLN A 54 1.21 -16.91 -18.48
N PRO A 55 0.55 -16.83 -17.30
CA PRO A 55 1.25 -16.89 -16.02
C PRO A 55 1.93 -18.25 -15.86
N ASP A 56 3.26 -18.29 -15.82
CA ASP A 56 4.02 -19.55 -15.74
C ASP A 56 4.06 -20.11 -14.30
N ASN A 57 4.06 -19.23 -13.30
CA ASN A 57 4.23 -19.59 -11.89
C ASN A 57 2.93 -19.99 -11.19
N TYR A 58 1.78 -19.69 -11.79
CA TYR A 58 0.47 -19.84 -11.15
C TYR A 58 -0.49 -20.66 -12.02
N LYS A 59 -1.30 -21.49 -11.37
CA LYS A 59 -2.38 -22.24 -12.02
C LYS A 59 -3.72 -21.73 -11.50
N MET A 60 -4.63 -21.42 -12.42
CA MET A 60 -6.00 -21.04 -12.06
C MET A 60 -6.72 -22.27 -11.51
N ILE A 61 -7.21 -22.16 -10.28
CA ILE A 61 -7.97 -23.23 -9.61
C ILE A 61 -9.47 -22.92 -9.54
N TYR A 62 -9.85 -21.66 -9.76
CA TYR A 62 -11.25 -21.25 -9.82
C TYR A 62 -11.41 -19.95 -10.63
N GLN A 63 -12.54 -19.82 -11.32
CA GLN A 63 -13.00 -18.58 -11.92
C GLN A 63 -14.52 -18.46 -11.72
N SER A 64 -14.97 -17.31 -11.21
CA SER A 64 -16.36 -17.08 -10.90
C SER A 64 -17.21 -16.91 -12.16
N GLY A 65 -18.54 -17.01 -12.00
CA GLY A 65 -19.48 -16.40 -12.95
C GLY A 65 -19.48 -14.88 -12.85
N GLU A 66 -20.38 -14.25 -13.60
CA GLU A 66 -20.68 -12.82 -13.46
C GLU A 66 -21.60 -12.58 -12.25
N LEU A 67 -21.24 -11.65 -11.38
CA LEU A 67 -21.88 -11.40 -10.10
C LEU A 67 -22.31 -9.93 -9.97
N GLY A 68 -23.52 -9.69 -9.48
CA GLY A 68 -24.05 -8.34 -9.30
C GLY A 68 -24.05 -7.53 -10.59
N LEU A 69 -23.36 -6.39 -10.58
CA LEU A 69 -23.19 -5.49 -11.74
C LEU A 69 -22.08 -5.97 -12.70
N ASP A 70 -22.09 -7.25 -13.05
CA ASP A 70 -21.08 -7.88 -13.94
C ASP A 70 -19.65 -7.88 -13.38
N ASN A 71 -19.50 -8.06 -12.06
CA ASN A 71 -18.20 -8.35 -11.45
C ASN A 71 -17.80 -9.81 -11.69
N SER A 72 -16.50 -10.09 -11.65
CA SER A 72 -15.99 -11.46 -11.65
C SER A 72 -14.60 -11.48 -11.03
N TRP A 73 -14.19 -12.64 -10.54
CA TRP A 73 -12.86 -12.85 -9.99
C TRP A 73 -12.37 -14.26 -10.31
N ASP A 74 -11.07 -14.48 -10.16
CA ASP A 74 -10.46 -15.80 -10.24
C ASP A 74 -9.42 -16.01 -9.14
N LEU A 75 -9.17 -17.29 -8.86
CA LEU A 75 -8.28 -17.77 -7.82
C LEU A 75 -7.19 -18.62 -8.45
N TRP A 76 -5.95 -18.29 -8.12
CA TRP A 76 -4.77 -18.99 -8.61
C TRP A 76 -3.93 -19.51 -7.44
N LEU A 77 -3.15 -20.53 -7.71
CA LEU A 77 -2.25 -21.15 -6.74
C LEU A 77 -0.92 -21.50 -7.41
N ASN A 78 0.20 -21.17 -6.76
CA ASN A 78 1.52 -21.61 -7.19
C ASN A 78 1.99 -22.85 -6.42
N GLU A 79 3.09 -23.45 -6.88
CA GLU A 79 3.67 -24.66 -6.27
C GLU A 79 4.28 -24.38 -4.89
N GLN A 80 4.60 -23.12 -4.58
CA GLN A 80 5.06 -22.69 -3.27
C GLN A 80 3.93 -22.48 -2.26
N GLY A 81 2.66 -22.72 -2.62
CA GLY A 81 1.53 -22.55 -1.69
C GLY A 81 1.16 -21.10 -1.40
N ARG A 82 1.31 -20.20 -2.38
CA ARG A 82 0.79 -18.83 -2.37
C ARG A 82 -0.41 -18.74 -3.31
N ALA A 83 -1.51 -18.20 -2.81
CA ALA A 83 -2.72 -18.00 -3.59
C ALA A 83 -2.81 -16.57 -4.14
N VAL A 84 -3.48 -16.39 -5.26
CA VAL A 84 -3.79 -15.05 -5.83
C VAL A 84 -5.29 -14.93 -6.04
N ILE A 85 -5.89 -13.92 -5.45
CA ILE A 85 -7.25 -13.47 -5.72
C ILE A 85 -7.14 -12.32 -6.73
N SER A 86 -7.61 -12.53 -7.96
CA SER A 86 -7.58 -11.51 -9.01
C SER A 86 -8.99 -11.07 -9.37
N ILE A 87 -9.25 -9.78 -9.23
CA ILE A 87 -10.56 -9.15 -9.43
C ILE A 87 -10.59 -8.47 -10.81
N ARG A 88 -11.58 -8.83 -11.63
CA ARG A 88 -11.74 -8.29 -12.98
C ARG A 88 -12.14 -6.81 -12.94
N GLY A 89 -11.57 -6.03 -13.85
CA GLY A 89 -12.01 -4.66 -14.13
C GLY A 89 -13.30 -4.59 -14.96
N THR A 90 -13.61 -3.38 -15.43
CA THR A 90 -14.84 -3.06 -16.18
C THR A 90 -14.94 -3.83 -17.50
N THR A 91 -16.16 -4.20 -17.90
CA THR A 91 -16.46 -4.80 -19.21
C THR A 91 -17.14 -3.81 -20.15
N GLU A 92 -17.45 -4.25 -21.38
CA GLU A 92 -18.22 -3.44 -22.34
C GLU A 92 -19.71 -3.34 -21.96
N LYS A 93 -20.18 -4.11 -20.97
CA LYS A 93 -21.59 -4.12 -20.56
C LYS A 93 -21.94 -2.86 -19.77
N MET A 94 -23.14 -2.33 -20.02
CA MET A 94 -23.59 -1.09 -19.40
C MET A 94 -23.68 -1.19 -17.87
N GLU A 95 -24.11 -2.34 -17.34
CA GLU A 95 -24.18 -2.59 -15.89
C GLU A 95 -22.81 -2.51 -15.20
N SER A 96 -21.75 -2.97 -15.86
CA SER A 96 -20.37 -2.84 -15.36
C SER A 96 -19.95 -1.36 -15.30
N TRP A 97 -20.32 -0.56 -16.29
CA TRP A 97 -20.11 0.89 -16.26
C TRP A 97 -20.96 1.60 -15.20
N LEU A 98 -22.20 1.16 -14.99
CA LEU A 98 -23.08 1.74 -13.97
C LEU A 98 -22.47 1.64 -12.57
N GLU A 99 -21.73 0.57 -12.28
CA GLU A 99 -21.02 0.42 -11.01
C GLU A 99 -20.01 1.55 -10.79
N ASN A 100 -19.21 1.89 -11.80
CA ASN A 100 -18.23 2.98 -11.73
C ASN A 100 -18.90 4.37 -11.60
N PHE A 101 -20.10 4.55 -12.16
CA PHE A 101 -20.85 5.80 -12.04
C PHE A 101 -21.68 5.89 -10.76
N TYR A 102 -21.85 4.78 -10.02
CA TYR A 102 -22.59 4.77 -8.77
C TYR A 102 -21.71 5.26 -7.61
N ALA A 103 -21.29 6.52 -7.72
CA ALA A 103 -20.17 7.11 -6.99
C ALA A 103 -20.58 8.05 -5.86
N ALA A 104 -21.78 7.90 -5.30
CA ALA A 104 -22.03 8.46 -3.98
C ALA A 104 -21.24 7.69 -2.91
N MET A 105 -20.98 8.35 -1.79
CA MET A 105 -20.26 7.72 -0.68
C MET A 105 -21.22 7.26 0.41
N VAL A 106 -20.97 6.07 0.96
CA VAL A 106 -21.65 5.51 2.15
C VAL A 106 -20.63 5.32 3.27
N PRO A 107 -21.04 5.20 4.54
CA PRO A 107 -20.12 4.89 5.64
C PRO A 107 -19.27 3.65 5.34
N ALA A 108 -18.04 3.62 5.81
CA ALA A 108 -17.13 2.48 5.65
C ALA A 108 -17.48 1.29 6.58
N GLN A 109 -18.59 1.35 7.31
CA GLN A 109 -19.11 0.28 8.14
C GLN A 109 -20.63 0.23 8.01
N GLY A 110 -21.21 -0.98 7.94
CA GLY A 110 -22.65 -1.13 7.88
C GLY A 110 -23.09 -2.46 7.30
N MET A 111 -24.26 -2.44 6.66
CA MET A 111 -24.86 -3.61 6.03
C MET A 111 -25.42 -3.25 4.66
N VAL A 112 -25.35 -4.17 3.71
CA VAL A 112 -26.01 -4.07 2.40
C VAL A 112 -26.94 -5.27 2.23
N THR A 113 -28.19 -5.03 1.80
CA THR A 113 -29.08 -6.10 1.35
C THR A 113 -28.77 -6.35 -0.13
N LEU A 114 -28.25 -7.51 -0.49
CA LEU A 114 -27.91 -7.85 -1.88
C LEU A 114 -29.03 -8.64 -2.54
N THR A 115 -29.35 -8.33 -3.80
CA THR A 115 -30.33 -9.10 -4.57
C THR A 115 -29.88 -10.56 -4.71
N GLY A 116 -30.75 -11.49 -4.34
CA GLY A 116 -30.52 -12.93 -4.50
C GLY A 116 -29.61 -13.55 -3.43
N VAL A 117 -29.22 -12.79 -2.41
CA VAL A 117 -28.49 -13.28 -1.23
C VAL A 117 -29.43 -13.22 -0.04
N GLU A 118 -29.59 -14.32 0.69
CA GLU A 118 -30.54 -14.39 1.82
C GLU A 118 -30.10 -13.52 3.00
N ASP A 119 -28.81 -13.60 3.34
CA ASP A 119 -28.23 -12.82 4.43
C ASP A 119 -27.78 -11.43 3.97
N LYS A 120 -27.84 -10.46 4.88
CA LYS A 120 -27.27 -9.14 4.64
C LYS A 120 -25.75 -9.23 4.66
N PHE A 121 -25.11 -8.55 3.72
CA PHE A 121 -23.66 -8.39 3.71
C PHE A 121 -23.26 -7.36 4.76
N ASN A 122 -22.76 -7.84 5.90
CA ASN A 122 -22.19 -7.01 6.95
C ASN A 122 -20.74 -6.69 6.61
N TYR A 123 -20.35 -5.42 6.69
CA TYR A 123 -19.01 -4.99 6.34
C TYR A 123 -18.44 -3.97 7.34
N LYS A 124 -17.13 -4.06 7.50
CA LYS A 124 -16.28 -3.07 8.17
C LYS A 124 -15.05 -2.89 7.28
N LEU A 125 -14.80 -1.66 6.83
CA LEU A 125 -13.74 -1.30 5.89
C LEU A 125 -12.80 -0.23 6.43
N SER A 126 -13.17 0.39 7.56
CA SER A 126 -12.33 1.31 8.34
C SER A 126 -12.86 1.36 9.76
N ASP A 127 -12.02 1.65 10.74
CA ASP A 127 -12.38 1.95 12.13
C ASP A 127 -12.84 3.40 12.33
N ASP A 128 -12.50 4.29 11.41
CA ASP A 128 -12.88 5.71 11.49
C ASP A 128 -14.37 5.89 11.14
N LYS A 129 -15.12 6.47 12.09
CA LYS A 129 -16.55 6.76 11.94
C LYS A 129 -16.87 7.73 10.79
N ASP A 130 -15.92 8.55 10.38
CA ASP A 130 -16.05 9.53 9.30
C ASP A 130 -15.53 8.98 7.95
N ALA A 131 -15.01 7.73 7.93
CA ALA A 131 -14.64 7.03 6.71
C ALA A 131 -15.86 6.72 5.84
N ALA A 132 -15.70 6.97 4.55
CA ALA A 132 -16.72 6.75 3.55
C ALA A 132 -16.12 6.14 2.28
N VAL A 133 -16.85 5.23 1.67
CA VAL A 133 -16.41 4.46 0.49
C VAL A 133 -17.40 4.61 -0.66
N HIS A 134 -16.90 4.38 -1.88
CA HIS A 134 -17.70 4.37 -3.09
C HIS A 134 -18.78 3.27 -3.05
N VAL A 135 -20.06 3.64 -3.18
CA VAL A 135 -21.17 2.68 -3.00
C VAL A 135 -21.25 1.62 -4.10
N GLY A 136 -20.95 1.96 -5.37
CA GLY A 136 -20.90 0.98 -6.47
C GLY A 136 -19.96 -0.19 -6.18
N TRP A 137 -18.67 0.09 -5.95
CA TRP A 137 -17.69 -0.94 -5.63
C TRP A 137 -17.92 -1.63 -4.29
N LEU A 138 -18.58 -1.00 -3.31
CA LEU A 138 -19.03 -1.69 -2.10
C LEU A 138 -20.05 -2.79 -2.44
N VAL A 139 -20.99 -2.52 -3.36
CA VAL A 139 -21.94 -3.54 -3.83
C VAL A 139 -21.19 -4.66 -4.55
N GLY A 140 -20.23 -4.33 -5.41
CA GLY A 140 -19.35 -5.31 -6.04
C GLY A 140 -18.60 -6.19 -5.03
N LEU A 141 -17.97 -5.57 -4.02
CA LEU A 141 -17.34 -6.27 -2.91
C LEU A 141 -18.32 -7.22 -2.21
N GLY A 142 -19.54 -6.76 -1.92
CA GLY A 142 -20.53 -7.56 -1.22
C GLY A 142 -20.87 -8.86 -1.93
N TYR A 143 -21.04 -8.81 -3.25
CA TYR A 143 -21.27 -10.01 -4.08
C TYR A 143 -20.04 -10.91 -4.13
N LEU A 144 -18.86 -10.34 -4.37
CA LEU A 144 -17.61 -11.12 -4.51
C LEU A 144 -17.22 -11.81 -3.20
N SER A 145 -17.43 -11.14 -2.06
CA SER A 145 -17.08 -11.66 -0.73
C SER A 145 -17.85 -12.93 -0.36
N GLN A 146 -19.07 -13.11 -0.89
CA GLN A 146 -19.86 -14.33 -0.66
C GLN A 146 -19.14 -15.60 -1.14
N GLU A 147 -18.30 -15.47 -2.17
CA GLU A 147 -17.53 -16.59 -2.72
C GLU A 147 -16.06 -16.57 -2.29
N ILE A 148 -15.46 -15.37 -2.14
CA ILE A 148 -14.03 -15.22 -1.83
C ILE A 148 -13.73 -15.72 -0.42
N ILE A 149 -14.50 -15.30 0.59
CA ILE A 149 -14.19 -15.61 2.00
C ILE A 149 -14.21 -17.12 2.26
N PRO A 150 -15.25 -17.90 1.87
CA PRO A 150 -15.23 -19.35 2.08
C PRO A 150 -14.08 -20.06 1.36
N LYS A 151 -13.59 -19.51 0.23
CA LYS A 151 -12.43 -20.07 -0.47
C LYS A 151 -11.11 -19.76 0.21
N ILE A 152 -10.99 -18.59 0.84
CA ILE A 152 -9.84 -18.29 1.70
C ILE A 152 -9.79 -19.27 2.87
N ASP A 153 -10.91 -19.48 3.57
CA ASP A 153 -10.99 -20.44 4.68
C ASP A 153 -10.64 -21.86 4.23
N SER A 154 -11.21 -22.30 3.11
CA SER A 154 -10.93 -23.62 2.55
C SER A 154 -9.45 -23.82 2.19
N LEU A 155 -8.79 -22.79 1.66
CA LEU A 155 -7.36 -22.82 1.37
C LEU A 155 -6.51 -22.76 2.64
N TYR A 156 -6.93 -21.98 3.65
CA TYR A 156 -6.26 -21.92 4.95
C TYR A 156 -6.27 -23.29 5.65
N ASP A 157 -7.41 -23.98 5.65
CA ASP A 157 -7.53 -25.35 6.18
C ASP A 157 -6.64 -26.35 5.43
N ALA A 158 -6.34 -26.07 4.15
CA ALA A 158 -5.39 -26.84 3.34
C ALA A 158 -3.92 -26.42 3.56
N GLY A 159 -3.64 -25.50 4.48
CA GLY A 159 -2.30 -25.04 4.85
C GLY A 159 -1.79 -23.82 4.08
N ILE A 160 -2.61 -23.20 3.23
CA ILE A 160 -2.25 -22.00 2.46
C ILE A 160 -2.49 -20.76 3.32
N LYS A 161 -1.42 -20.05 3.68
CA LYS A 161 -1.51 -18.86 4.55
C LYS A 161 -1.26 -17.56 3.83
N ASP A 162 -0.68 -17.60 2.63
CA ASP A 162 -0.20 -16.42 1.92
C ASP A 162 -1.07 -16.13 0.69
N PHE A 163 -1.68 -14.95 0.66
CA PHE A 163 -2.60 -14.52 -0.38
C PHE A 163 -2.17 -13.18 -0.96
N LEU A 164 -1.99 -13.14 -2.28
CA LEU A 164 -1.92 -11.88 -3.02
C LEU A 164 -3.32 -11.49 -3.48
N ILE A 165 -3.63 -10.21 -3.41
CA ILE A 165 -4.86 -9.63 -3.96
C ILE A 165 -4.46 -8.70 -5.08
N MET A 166 -5.00 -8.92 -6.28
CA MET A 166 -4.74 -8.09 -7.44
C MET A 166 -6.05 -7.59 -8.01
N GLY A 167 -6.05 -6.34 -8.44
CA GLY A 167 -7.09 -5.81 -9.29
C GLY A 167 -6.53 -4.73 -10.19
N HIS A 168 -7.05 -4.66 -11.41
CA HIS A 168 -6.74 -3.61 -12.37
C HIS A 168 -8.00 -2.78 -12.68
N SER A 169 -7.88 -1.45 -12.77
CA SER A 169 -9.01 -0.54 -13.02
C SER A 169 -10.07 -0.65 -11.90
N GLN A 170 -11.37 -0.80 -12.23
CA GLN A 170 -12.44 -1.11 -11.27
C GLN A 170 -12.08 -2.24 -10.31
N GLY A 171 -11.41 -3.30 -10.79
CA GLY A 171 -10.99 -4.42 -9.96
C GLY A 171 -10.00 -4.00 -8.87
N GLY A 172 -9.14 -3.02 -9.16
CA GLY A 172 -8.24 -2.43 -8.18
C GLY A 172 -8.99 -1.65 -7.09
N ALA A 173 -10.10 -1.00 -7.47
CA ALA A 173 -10.94 -0.27 -6.54
C ALA A 173 -11.60 -1.23 -5.52
N ILE A 174 -12.11 -2.35 -6.01
CA ILE A 174 -12.68 -3.41 -5.17
C ILE A 174 -11.58 -4.10 -4.36
N ALA A 175 -10.36 -4.26 -4.90
CA ALA A 175 -9.24 -4.83 -4.16
C ALA A 175 -8.87 -4.01 -2.90
N TYR A 176 -9.00 -2.68 -2.94
CA TYR A 176 -8.88 -1.86 -1.72
C TYR A 176 -9.89 -2.30 -0.67
N LEU A 177 -11.18 -2.33 -1.05
CA LEU A 177 -12.26 -2.61 -0.11
C LEU A 177 -12.17 -4.05 0.41
N LEU A 178 -11.81 -5.02 -0.44
CA LEU A 178 -11.61 -6.41 -0.03
C LEU A 178 -10.47 -6.53 1.00
N THR A 179 -9.36 -5.83 0.76
CA THR A 179 -8.21 -5.85 1.69
C THR A 179 -8.60 -5.30 3.06
N SER A 180 -9.32 -4.17 3.11
CA SER A 180 -9.86 -3.65 4.37
C SER A 180 -10.83 -4.64 5.02
N HIS A 181 -11.75 -5.22 4.26
CA HIS A 181 -12.73 -6.16 4.79
C HIS A 181 -12.06 -7.38 5.44
N LEU A 182 -11.08 -7.98 4.75
CA LEU A 182 -10.33 -9.12 5.25
C LEU A 182 -9.52 -8.76 6.50
N HIS A 183 -8.90 -7.57 6.54
CA HIS A 183 -8.22 -7.08 7.74
C HIS A 183 -9.17 -7.05 8.94
N TYR A 184 -10.35 -6.46 8.77
CA TYR A 184 -11.32 -6.33 9.86
C TYR A 184 -12.00 -7.64 10.26
N LEU A 185 -12.15 -8.59 9.34
CA LEU A 185 -12.55 -9.97 9.69
C LEU A 185 -11.47 -10.69 10.52
N LYS A 186 -10.19 -10.45 10.23
CA LYS A 186 -9.10 -10.96 11.09
C LYS A 186 -9.14 -10.34 12.48
N GLU A 187 -9.45 -9.05 12.57
CA GLU A 187 -9.55 -8.32 13.84
C GLU A 187 -10.69 -8.86 14.71
N SER A 188 -11.89 -9.02 14.13
CA SER A 188 -13.07 -9.56 14.80
C SER A 188 -12.95 -11.04 15.18
N GLY A 189 -12.07 -11.77 14.47
CA GLY A 189 -11.89 -13.22 14.64
C GLY A 189 -12.76 -14.07 13.73
N ASP A 190 -13.45 -13.45 12.77
CA ASP A 190 -14.22 -14.15 11.73
C ASP A 190 -13.32 -14.74 10.63
N LEU A 191 -12.07 -14.26 10.53
CA LEU A 191 -11.02 -14.81 9.67
C LEU A 191 -9.74 -15.09 10.48
N ASN A 192 -9.00 -16.14 10.12
CA ASN A 192 -7.81 -16.52 10.88
C ASN A 192 -6.69 -15.48 10.82
N LYS A 193 -6.14 -15.10 11.99
CA LYS A 193 -5.09 -14.06 12.11
C LYS A 193 -3.76 -14.43 11.45
N GLU A 194 -3.49 -15.72 11.25
CA GLU A 194 -2.28 -16.22 10.60
C GLU A 194 -2.25 -16.04 9.07
N ILE A 195 -3.38 -15.67 8.45
CA ILE A 195 -3.45 -15.44 7.00
C ILE A 195 -2.77 -14.11 6.67
N ASN A 196 -1.83 -14.12 5.73
CA ASN A 196 -1.13 -12.93 5.25
C ASN A 196 -1.74 -12.47 3.93
N PHE A 197 -1.95 -11.16 3.81
CA PHE A 197 -2.44 -10.52 2.59
C PHE A 197 -1.43 -9.49 2.11
N LYS A 198 -1.22 -9.44 0.79
CA LYS A 198 -0.52 -8.34 0.12
C LYS A 198 -1.26 -7.94 -1.16
N THR A 199 -1.48 -6.65 -1.33
CA THR A 199 -2.43 -6.13 -2.31
C THR A 199 -1.79 -5.23 -3.35
N TYR A 200 -2.16 -5.44 -4.61
CA TYR A 200 -1.76 -4.65 -5.76
C TYR A 200 -2.99 -4.05 -6.42
N CYS A 201 -3.23 -2.77 -6.15
CA CYS A 201 -4.29 -1.96 -6.76
C CYS A 201 -3.72 -1.26 -8.01
N SER A 202 -3.75 -1.95 -9.15
CA SER A 202 -3.20 -1.45 -10.40
C SER A 202 -4.19 -0.53 -11.11
N ALA A 203 -3.72 0.63 -11.59
CA ALA A 203 -4.56 1.56 -12.35
C ALA A 203 -5.89 1.90 -11.66
N SER A 204 -5.89 1.86 -10.32
CA SER A 204 -7.12 1.87 -9.56
C SER A 204 -7.65 3.28 -9.42
N PRO A 205 -8.96 3.50 -9.62
CA PRO A 205 -9.59 4.75 -9.20
C PRO A 205 -9.61 4.87 -7.67
N LYS A 206 -9.99 6.06 -7.18
CA LYS A 206 -9.96 6.46 -5.75
C LYS A 206 -11.10 5.80 -4.95
N PRO A 207 -10.82 4.93 -3.97
CA PRO A 207 -11.82 4.04 -3.33
C PRO A 207 -12.80 4.73 -2.38
N GLY A 208 -12.39 5.84 -1.74
CA GLY A 208 -13.14 6.43 -0.64
C GLY A 208 -12.64 7.83 -0.28
N ASN A 209 -13.07 8.35 0.85
CA ASN A 209 -12.66 9.66 1.33
C ASN A 209 -11.29 9.63 2.04
N LEU A 210 -10.85 10.79 2.53
CA LEU A 210 -9.58 10.93 3.25
C LEU A 210 -9.46 10.02 4.48
N TYR A 211 -10.53 9.88 5.27
CA TYR A 211 -10.52 9.05 6.48
C TYR A 211 -10.39 7.56 6.14
N TYR A 212 -11.07 7.10 5.08
CA TYR A 212 -10.87 5.75 4.56
C TYR A 212 -9.42 5.54 4.09
N ALA A 213 -8.85 6.51 3.36
CA ALA A 213 -7.47 6.41 2.87
C ALA A 213 -6.45 6.29 4.03
N TYR A 214 -6.60 7.09 5.08
CA TYR A 214 -5.74 7.01 6.27
C TYR A 214 -5.82 5.66 6.97
N ASP A 215 -7.03 5.12 7.12
CA ASP A 215 -7.23 3.82 7.72
C ASP A 215 -6.59 2.71 6.87
N PHE A 216 -6.88 2.71 5.57
CA PHE A 216 -6.30 1.75 4.63
C PHE A 216 -4.77 1.79 4.64
N GLU A 217 -4.19 2.99 4.60
CA GLU A 217 -2.74 3.18 4.68
C GLU A 217 -2.22 2.73 6.04
N HIS A 218 -2.90 3.02 7.15
CA HIS A 218 -2.48 2.58 8.48
C HIS A 218 -2.43 1.06 8.62
N ILE A 219 -3.49 0.36 8.21
CA ILE A 219 -3.56 -1.11 8.32
C ILE A 219 -2.62 -1.84 7.35
N THR A 220 -2.09 -1.12 6.33
CA THR A 220 -1.16 -1.68 5.32
C THR A 220 0.23 -1.04 5.32
N GLN A 221 0.51 -0.10 6.24
CA GLN A 221 1.72 0.74 6.27
C GLN A 221 3.04 -0.03 6.35
N GLY A 222 2.99 -1.30 6.78
CA GLY A 222 4.13 -2.22 6.77
C GLY A 222 4.58 -2.67 5.38
N GLY A 223 4.07 -2.06 4.29
CA GLY A 223 4.40 -2.43 2.92
C GLY A 223 3.57 -3.61 2.41
N TYR A 224 2.26 -3.63 2.71
CA TYR A 224 1.37 -4.72 2.32
C TYR A 224 0.29 -4.32 1.31
N ALA A 225 0.20 -3.05 0.91
CA ALA A 225 -0.69 -2.66 -0.18
C ALA A 225 -0.13 -1.50 -1.01
N PHE A 226 -0.26 -1.63 -2.33
CA PHE A 226 0.33 -0.72 -3.30
C PHE A 226 -0.71 -0.20 -4.29
N LEU A 227 -0.63 1.09 -4.56
CA LEU A 227 -1.33 1.74 -5.66
C LEU A 227 -0.35 1.92 -6.82
N ILE A 228 -0.57 1.25 -7.94
CA ILE A 228 0.34 1.33 -9.09
C ILE A 228 -0.26 2.29 -10.12
N ILE A 229 0.50 3.33 -10.47
CA ILE A 229 0.05 4.44 -11.30
C ILE A 229 0.96 4.59 -12.52
N ASN A 230 0.34 4.65 -13.69
CA ASN A 230 0.89 5.31 -14.86
C ASN A 230 0.44 6.79 -14.84
N PRO A 231 1.34 7.79 -14.77
CA PRO A 231 0.99 9.21 -14.72
C PRO A 231 0.15 9.74 -15.89
N TYR A 232 0.12 9.02 -17.02
CA TYR A 232 -0.67 9.39 -18.20
C TYR A 232 -2.03 8.67 -18.25
N ASP A 233 -2.33 7.81 -17.28
CA ASP A 233 -3.61 7.16 -17.11
C ASP A 233 -4.53 8.03 -16.24
N TRP A 234 -5.67 8.44 -16.80
CA TRP A 234 -6.63 9.29 -16.11
C TRP A 234 -7.52 8.53 -15.11
N VAL A 235 -7.59 7.20 -15.18
CA VAL A 235 -8.52 6.41 -14.35
C VAL A 235 -8.20 6.54 -12.85
N PRO A 236 -6.94 6.51 -12.40
CA PRO A 236 -6.59 6.84 -11.01
C PRO A 236 -7.02 8.23 -10.52
N GLU A 237 -7.36 9.16 -11.43
CA GLU A 237 -7.78 10.53 -11.07
C GLU A 237 -9.27 10.63 -10.72
N VAL A 238 -10.07 9.59 -10.99
CA VAL A 238 -11.52 9.55 -10.74
C VAL A 238 -11.88 8.69 -9.52
N PRO A 239 -13.05 8.90 -8.89
CA PRO A 239 -14.06 9.92 -9.17
C PRO A 239 -13.60 11.34 -8.82
N ILE A 240 -14.28 12.37 -9.32
CA ILE A 240 -13.91 13.77 -9.06
C ILE A 240 -13.92 14.06 -7.55
N SER A 241 -12.87 14.70 -7.04
CA SER A 241 -12.77 15.07 -5.62
C SER A 241 -13.30 16.48 -5.38
N ILE A 242 -14.20 16.61 -4.41
CA ILE A 242 -14.72 17.91 -3.95
C ILE A 242 -14.56 17.95 -2.43
N GLN A 243 -13.61 18.76 -1.97
CA GLN A 243 -13.45 19.03 -0.56
C GLN A 243 -14.35 20.19 -0.14
N THR A 244 -15.06 20.00 0.96
CA THR A 244 -15.87 21.01 1.64
C THR A 244 -15.28 21.29 3.03
N LEU A 245 -15.73 22.37 3.68
CA LEU A 245 -15.31 22.66 5.06
C LEU A 245 -15.74 21.59 6.07
N LYS A 246 -16.69 20.71 5.70
CA LYS A 246 -17.13 19.60 6.55
C LYS A 246 -16.18 18.39 6.51
N ASP A 247 -15.29 18.32 5.53
CA ASP A 247 -14.37 17.20 5.36
C ASP A 247 -13.08 17.38 6.19
N PHE A 248 -12.86 18.55 6.79
CA PHE A 248 -11.72 18.79 7.68
C PHE A 248 -11.91 18.12 9.03
N ASN A 249 -10.79 17.73 9.65
CA ASN A 249 -10.77 17.28 11.04
C ASN A 249 -11.50 18.31 11.94
N PRO A 250 -12.30 17.89 12.94
CA PRO A 250 -13.01 18.81 13.84
C PRO A 250 -12.13 19.91 14.46
N THR A 251 -10.83 19.66 14.65
CA THR A 251 -9.86 20.66 15.10
C THR A 251 -9.20 21.34 13.90
N ASN A 252 -9.80 22.42 13.40
CA ASN A 252 -9.28 23.16 12.25
C ASN A 252 -9.56 24.67 12.34
N PRO A 253 -8.80 25.53 11.61
CA PRO A 253 -8.98 26.99 11.68
C PRO A 253 -10.29 27.50 11.05
N PHE A 254 -11.01 26.67 10.30
CA PHE A 254 -12.25 27.05 9.61
C PHE A 254 -13.51 26.89 10.47
N VAL A 255 -13.50 26.09 11.54
CA VAL A 255 -14.66 25.88 12.42
C VAL A 255 -15.18 27.20 13.01
N ASN A 256 -14.26 28.08 13.39
CA ASN A 256 -14.59 29.37 14.00
C ASN A 256 -14.75 30.50 12.98
N ALA A 257 -14.61 30.24 11.67
CA ALA A 257 -14.63 31.28 10.65
C ALA A 257 -15.94 32.09 10.69
N GLU A 258 -17.10 31.45 10.87
CA GLU A 258 -18.37 32.18 10.96
C GLU A 258 -18.47 33.06 12.22
N ALA A 259 -17.97 32.58 13.36
CA ALA A 259 -17.95 33.35 14.61
C ALA A 259 -17.01 34.55 14.48
N MET A 260 -15.79 34.34 14.00
CA MET A 260 -14.80 35.40 13.78
C MET A 260 -15.30 36.46 12.79
N ILE A 261 -16.01 36.07 11.73
CA ILE A 261 -16.63 37.00 10.79
C ILE A 261 -17.75 37.80 11.46
N LYS A 262 -18.55 37.17 12.33
CA LYS A 262 -19.60 37.85 13.11
C LYS A 262 -18.99 38.88 14.06
N ASP A 263 -17.81 38.68 14.62
CA ASP A 263 -17.21 39.64 15.57
C ASP A 263 -16.65 40.91 14.92
N GLN A 264 -16.59 40.97 13.57
CA GLN A 264 -16.10 42.15 12.85
C GLN A 264 -17.13 43.29 12.76
N THR A 265 -16.63 44.51 12.52
CA THR A 265 -17.46 45.70 12.25
C THR A 265 -18.38 45.49 11.05
N ILE A 266 -19.54 46.15 11.01
CA ILE A 266 -20.59 45.91 9.99
C ILE A 266 -20.05 45.89 8.54
N PRO A 267 -19.23 46.86 8.09
CA PRO A 267 -18.69 46.84 6.72
C PRO A 267 -17.75 45.64 6.47
N LYS A 268 -16.84 45.37 7.41
CA LYS A 268 -15.90 44.24 7.33
C LYS A 268 -16.62 42.90 7.37
N ARG A 269 -17.60 42.75 8.27
CA ARG A 269 -18.46 41.57 8.39
C ARG A 269 -19.17 41.27 7.07
N TRP A 270 -19.75 42.28 6.42
CA TRP A 270 -20.42 42.09 5.13
C TRP A 270 -19.45 41.59 4.06
N PHE A 271 -18.29 42.24 3.92
CA PHE A 271 -17.27 41.86 2.95
C PHE A 271 -16.75 40.44 3.17
N LEU A 272 -16.35 40.11 4.40
CA LEU A 272 -15.83 38.79 4.76
C LEU A 272 -16.90 37.70 4.61
N LYS A 273 -18.15 37.97 5.01
CA LYS A 273 -19.25 37.02 4.81
C LYS A 273 -19.52 36.78 3.34
N HIS A 274 -19.43 37.80 2.49
CA HIS A 274 -19.57 37.63 1.04
C HIS A 274 -18.44 36.75 0.48
N ALA A 275 -17.19 37.07 0.80
CA ALA A 275 -16.02 36.30 0.37
C ALA A 275 -16.10 34.83 0.84
N TYR A 276 -16.37 34.60 2.13
CA TYR A 276 -16.54 33.26 2.71
C TYR A 276 -17.63 32.45 1.99
N ASN A 277 -18.80 33.05 1.76
CA ASN A 277 -19.89 32.37 1.05
C ASN A 277 -19.55 32.09 -0.42
N LYS A 278 -18.79 32.98 -1.08
CA LYS A 278 -18.35 32.79 -2.46
C LYS A 278 -17.37 31.62 -2.60
N LEU A 279 -16.61 31.30 -1.56
CA LEU A 279 -15.70 30.15 -1.52
C LEU A 279 -16.40 28.85 -1.08
N ASN A 280 -17.25 28.91 -0.05
CA ASN A 280 -17.85 27.70 0.55
C ASN A 280 -19.10 27.17 -0.19
N LYS A 281 -19.97 28.06 -0.69
CA LYS A 281 -21.23 27.62 -1.33
C LYS A 281 -21.03 26.82 -2.62
N PRO A 282 -20.06 27.15 -3.51
CA PRO A 282 -19.85 26.38 -4.74
C PRO A 282 -19.48 24.92 -4.48
N THR A 283 -18.58 24.64 -3.52
CA THR A 283 -18.16 23.26 -3.20
C THR A 283 -19.30 22.45 -2.60
N LEU A 284 -20.08 23.03 -1.67
CA LEU A 284 -21.29 22.39 -1.13
C LEU A 284 -22.34 22.11 -2.22
N LYS A 285 -22.52 23.03 -3.17
CA LYS A 285 -23.43 22.83 -4.31
C LYS A 285 -22.94 21.72 -5.22
N ALA A 286 -21.63 21.68 -5.49
CA ALA A 286 -21.02 20.64 -6.28
C ALA A 286 -21.21 19.27 -5.61
N GLN A 287 -20.83 19.10 -4.34
CA GLN A 287 -21.04 17.85 -3.58
C GLN A 287 -22.49 17.35 -3.68
N ARG A 288 -23.48 18.21 -3.43
CA ARG A 288 -24.91 17.86 -3.53
C ARG A 288 -25.33 17.41 -4.92
N ASN A 289 -24.77 18.02 -5.97
CA ASN A 289 -25.04 17.61 -7.34
C ASN A 289 -24.47 16.21 -7.61
N TYR A 290 -23.24 15.92 -7.20
CA TYR A 290 -22.64 14.61 -7.38
C TYR A 290 -23.42 13.52 -6.62
N GLU A 291 -23.78 13.76 -5.35
CA GLU A 291 -24.62 12.83 -4.57
C GLU A 291 -26.00 12.61 -5.25
N LYS A 292 -26.60 13.65 -5.83
CA LYS A 292 -27.87 13.54 -6.54
C LYS A 292 -27.74 12.71 -7.81
N TYR A 293 -26.79 13.06 -8.68
CA TYR A 293 -26.67 12.46 -10.02
C TYR A 293 -25.99 11.10 -9.97
N LEU A 294 -24.85 10.99 -9.29
CA LEU A 294 -24.06 9.76 -9.17
C LEU A 294 -24.49 8.87 -7.99
N GLY A 295 -25.38 9.35 -7.12
CA GLY A 295 -26.00 8.55 -6.07
C GLY A 295 -27.46 8.25 -6.37
N LYS A 296 -28.35 9.21 -6.08
CA LYS A 296 -29.81 9.00 -6.10
C LYS A 296 -30.37 8.65 -7.48
N MET A 297 -29.82 9.22 -8.56
CA MET A 297 -30.26 8.91 -9.92
C MET A 297 -29.65 7.61 -10.44
N THR A 298 -28.35 7.38 -10.24
CA THR A 298 -27.70 6.12 -10.61
C THR A 298 -28.29 4.93 -9.86
N TYR A 299 -28.61 5.06 -8.56
CA TYR A 299 -29.25 4.01 -7.78
C TYR A 299 -30.54 3.50 -8.44
N LYS A 300 -31.40 4.39 -8.97
CA LYS A 300 -32.61 3.99 -9.69
C LYS A 300 -32.34 3.18 -10.97
N MET A 301 -31.15 3.31 -11.55
CA MET A 301 -30.71 2.49 -12.70
C MET A 301 -30.12 1.17 -12.22
N VAL A 302 -29.34 1.19 -11.14
CA VAL A 302 -28.78 0.00 -10.49
C VAL A 302 -29.87 -0.92 -9.96
N GLU A 303 -30.86 -0.39 -9.23
CA GLU A 303 -31.99 -1.15 -8.65
C GLU A 303 -32.83 -1.88 -9.70
N LYS A 304 -32.86 -1.41 -10.96
CA LYS A 304 -33.52 -2.15 -12.05
C LYS A 304 -32.77 -3.41 -12.45
N ASN A 305 -31.44 -3.40 -12.32
CA ASN A 305 -30.60 -4.57 -12.57
C ASN A 305 -30.50 -5.46 -11.33
N LEU A 306 -30.59 -4.85 -10.13
CA LEU A 306 -30.51 -5.50 -8.83
C LEU A 306 -31.76 -5.20 -7.99
N PRO A 307 -32.90 -5.82 -8.28
CA PRO A 307 -34.14 -5.57 -7.55
C PRO A 307 -34.02 -5.99 -6.08
N GLY A 308 -34.38 -5.09 -5.16
CA GLY A 308 -34.29 -5.34 -3.72
C GLY A 308 -32.91 -5.06 -3.10
N LEU A 309 -31.97 -4.50 -3.88
CA LEU A 309 -30.73 -3.95 -3.33
C LEU A 309 -31.08 -2.83 -2.33
N GLU A 310 -30.54 -2.89 -1.12
CA GLU A 310 -30.61 -1.79 -0.14
C GLU A 310 -29.20 -1.42 0.30
N VAL A 311 -28.84 -0.15 0.14
CA VAL A 311 -27.55 0.40 0.58
C VAL A 311 -27.75 1.36 1.77
N PRO A 312 -26.70 1.60 2.58
CA PRO A 312 -26.78 2.60 3.64
C PRO A 312 -27.06 4.02 3.16
N GLU A 313 -27.44 4.88 4.10
CA GLU A 313 -27.62 6.30 3.82
C GLU A 313 -26.31 6.93 3.34
N TYR A 314 -26.41 7.77 2.31
CA TYR A 314 -25.23 8.47 1.77
C TYR A 314 -24.68 9.47 2.77
N LEU A 315 -23.37 9.48 2.93
CA LEU A 315 -22.67 10.57 3.60
C LEU A 315 -22.51 11.73 2.63
N SER A 316 -22.79 12.95 3.10
CA SER A 316 -22.66 14.16 2.29
C SER A 316 -21.21 14.62 2.15
N THR A 317 -20.37 13.75 1.58
CA THR A 317 -18.98 13.99 1.20
C THR A 317 -18.78 13.54 -0.25
N ASN A 318 -17.78 14.13 -0.91
CA ASN A 318 -17.31 13.70 -2.22
C ASN A 318 -15.79 13.91 -2.31
N ASN A 319 -15.12 13.88 -1.15
CA ASN A 319 -13.70 14.15 -0.99
C ASN A 319 -12.87 12.89 -1.29
N TYR A 320 -13.03 12.33 -2.49
CA TYR A 320 -12.34 11.12 -2.92
C TYR A 320 -10.82 11.26 -2.81
N MET A 321 -10.17 10.26 -2.23
CA MET A 321 -8.72 10.18 -2.07
C MET A 321 -8.21 8.85 -2.61
N ARG A 322 -6.98 8.87 -3.12
CA ARG A 322 -6.21 7.65 -3.36
C ARG A 322 -5.84 7.01 -2.02
N ALA A 323 -5.53 5.71 -2.02
CA ALA A 323 -5.10 5.00 -0.83
C ALA A 323 -3.98 4.01 -1.18
N GLY A 324 -3.16 3.62 -0.19
CA GLY A 324 -2.07 2.67 -0.35
C GLY A 324 -0.75 3.32 -0.79
N VAL A 325 0.34 2.57 -0.67
CA VAL A 325 1.69 3.07 -1.00
C VAL A 325 1.79 3.28 -2.51
N PRO A 326 1.99 4.51 -3.00
CA PRO A 326 2.00 4.77 -4.44
C PRO A 326 3.31 4.31 -5.08
N ILE A 327 3.19 3.50 -6.13
CA ILE A 327 4.27 3.17 -7.07
C ILE A 327 4.00 3.95 -8.35
N ILE A 328 4.69 5.08 -8.50
CA ILE A 328 4.56 5.95 -9.67
C ILE A 328 5.54 5.47 -10.74
N MET A 329 5.02 4.95 -11.84
CA MET A 329 5.83 4.48 -12.96
C MET A 329 6.02 5.61 -13.98
N GLU A 330 6.94 6.53 -13.67
CA GLU A 330 7.24 7.68 -14.53
C GLU A 330 7.76 7.23 -15.91
N PRO A 331 7.04 7.52 -17.02
CA PRO A 331 7.44 7.06 -18.33
C PRO A 331 8.62 7.88 -18.88
N HIS A 332 9.53 7.19 -19.55
CA HIS A 332 10.60 7.83 -20.31
C HIS A 332 10.16 8.17 -21.75
N LYS A 333 10.97 8.96 -22.45
CA LYS A 333 10.68 9.36 -23.84
C LYS A 333 10.37 8.17 -24.76
N ALA A 334 11.10 7.06 -24.62
CA ALA A 334 10.89 5.86 -25.43
C ALA A 334 9.51 5.21 -25.24
N TYR A 335 8.92 5.32 -24.04
CA TYR A 335 7.54 4.89 -23.80
C TYR A 335 6.56 5.72 -24.62
N LEU A 336 6.73 7.05 -24.65
CA LEU A 336 5.84 7.96 -25.38
C LEU A 336 5.92 7.80 -26.91
N ASP A 337 7.00 7.23 -27.43
CA ASP A 337 7.10 6.86 -28.84
C ASP A 337 6.14 5.70 -29.20
N SER A 338 5.80 4.84 -28.21
CA SER A 338 4.88 3.70 -28.36
C SER A 338 3.47 3.99 -27.85
N PHE A 339 3.33 4.85 -26.84
CA PHE A 339 2.07 5.27 -26.22
C PHE A 339 2.00 6.81 -26.24
N PRO A 340 1.51 7.42 -27.33
CA PRO A 340 1.48 8.87 -27.44
C PRO A 340 0.58 9.51 -26.37
N GLU A 341 1.07 10.58 -25.72
CA GLU A 341 0.30 11.36 -24.73
C GLU A 341 -1.09 11.78 -25.24
N LYS A 342 -1.18 12.09 -26.53
CA LYS A 342 -2.44 12.39 -27.21
C LYS A 342 -2.80 11.22 -28.12
N SER A 343 -3.61 10.31 -27.60
CA SER A 343 -4.21 9.21 -28.36
C SER A 343 -5.70 9.48 -28.63
N GLU A 344 -6.22 8.92 -29.73
CA GLU A 344 -7.67 8.84 -29.95
C GLU A 344 -8.32 7.79 -29.03
N ASP A 345 -7.54 6.79 -28.59
CA ASP A 345 -7.97 5.84 -27.57
C ASP A 345 -7.71 6.43 -26.17
N VAL A 346 -8.79 6.84 -25.51
CA VAL A 346 -8.73 7.43 -24.17
C VAL A 346 -8.25 6.45 -23.08
N PHE A 347 -8.09 5.15 -23.41
CA PHE A 347 -7.57 4.12 -22.51
C PHE A 347 -6.18 3.61 -22.90
N GLU A 348 -5.50 4.26 -23.86
CA GLU A 348 -4.15 3.89 -24.33
C GLU A 348 -3.17 3.60 -23.17
N HIS A 349 -3.11 4.53 -22.20
CA HIS A 349 -2.25 4.45 -21.02
C HIS A 349 -2.82 3.56 -19.90
N HIS A 350 -4.10 3.22 -19.99
CA HIS A 350 -4.82 2.47 -18.97
C HIS A 350 -4.65 0.95 -19.13
N PHE A 351 -4.56 0.44 -20.36
CA PHE A 351 -4.52 -1.00 -20.60
C PHE A 351 -3.27 -1.70 -20.02
N HIS A 352 -3.41 -3.01 -19.75
CA HIS A 352 -2.32 -3.85 -19.21
C HIS A 352 -1.00 -3.74 -19.98
N GLN A 353 -1.02 -3.54 -21.31
CA GLN A 353 0.21 -3.40 -22.09
C GLN A 353 1.00 -2.15 -21.69
N ALA A 354 0.35 -1.02 -21.45
CA ALA A 354 1.01 0.20 -21.00
C ALA A 354 1.67 -0.02 -19.63
N TYR A 355 0.93 -0.63 -18.69
CA TYR A 355 1.44 -0.96 -17.36
C TYR A 355 2.55 -2.01 -17.40
N LEU A 356 2.44 -3.05 -18.23
CA LEU A 356 3.49 -4.07 -18.41
C LEU A 356 4.78 -3.47 -18.98
N THR A 357 4.68 -2.55 -19.93
CA THR A 357 5.86 -1.86 -20.49
C THR A 357 6.60 -1.12 -19.39
N LEU A 358 5.90 -0.28 -18.62
CA LEU A 358 6.50 0.50 -17.55
C LEU A 358 6.99 -0.37 -16.38
N ALA A 359 6.21 -1.39 -15.99
CA ALA A 359 6.60 -2.32 -14.93
C ALA A 359 7.92 -3.03 -15.23
N LYS A 360 8.20 -3.37 -16.50
CA LYS A 360 9.45 -4.00 -16.91
C LYS A 360 10.66 -3.07 -16.81
N GLU A 361 10.43 -1.76 -16.91
CA GLU A 361 11.47 -0.72 -16.79
C GLU A 361 11.78 -0.36 -15.34
N LEU A 362 10.92 -0.74 -14.37
CA LEU A 362 11.20 -0.51 -12.95
C LEU A 362 12.52 -1.20 -12.53
N PRO A 363 13.26 -0.62 -11.57
CA PRO A 363 14.38 -1.33 -10.94
C PRO A 363 13.86 -2.57 -10.19
N GLU A 364 14.69 -3.61 -10.07
CA GLU A 364 14.32 -4.83 -9.34
C GLU A 364 14.02 -4.56 -7.86
N GLU A 365 14.69 -3.55 -7.27
CA GLU A 365 14.50 -3.16 -5.87
C GLU A 365 14.20 -1.66 -5.78
N LEU A 366 12.90 -1.31 -5.67
CA LEU A 366 12.46 0.09 -5.60
C LEU A 366 12.83 0.79 -4.27
N TYR A 367 12.97 0.03 -3.18
CA TYR A 367 13.23 0.57 -1.83
C TYR A 367 14.68 0.42 -1.36
N LYS A 368 15.57 -0.19 -2.15
CA LYS A 368 17.00 -0.33 -1.80
C LYS A 368 17.86 0.88 -2.17
N ASN A 369 17.26 1.96 -2.66
CA ASN A 369 17.98 3.23 -2.82
C ASN A 369 18.30 3.94 -1.49
N ASN A 370 18.34 3.21 -0.38
CA ASN A 370 19.17 3.58 0.74
C ASN A 370 20.07 2.40 1.12
N PRO A 371 21.26 2.25 0.51
CA PRO A 371 22.13 1.07 0.67
C PRO A 371 22.71 0.90 2.10
N GLY A 372 22.15 1.57 3.10
CA GLY A 372 22.77 1.68 4.41
C GLY A 372 24.04 2.54 4.35
N LEU A 373 24.85 2.43 5.41
CA LEU A 373 26.26 2.76 5.30
C LEU A 373 26.95 1.62 4.51
N PRO A 374 27.99 1.90 3.69
CA PRO A 374 28.66 0.86 2.95
C PRO A 374 29.34 -0.13 3.89
N GLU A 375 29.28 -1.42 3.55
CA GLU A 375 29.87 -2.48 4.35
C GLU A 375 31.38 -2.28 4.57
N GLY A 376 31.85 -2.76 5.71
CA GLY A 376 33.26 -2.78 6.05
C GLY A 376 33.57 -2.09 7.35
N ARG A 377 34.86 -1.92 7.59
CA ARG A 377 35.39 -1.33 8.81
C ARG A 377 35.80 0.12 8.55
N TRP A 378 35.31 0.99 9.42
CA TRP A 378 35.35 2.44 9.29
C TRP A 378 35.95 3.04 10.54
N ILE A 379 37.13 3.63 10.43
CA ILE A 379 37.90 4.19 11.54
C ILE A 379 37.69 5.70 11.60
N VAL A 380 37.66 6.28 12.80
CA VAL A 380 37.52 7.73 12.97
C VAL A 380 38.72 8.47 12.39
N GLU A 381 38.47 9.43 11.50
CA GLU A 381 39.51 10.29 10.97
C GLU A 381 40.06 11.21 12.05
N SER A 382 41.39 11.20 12.16
CA SER A 382 42.14 11.83 13.24
C SER A 382 41.94 13.34 13.42
N LYS A 383 41.32 14.05 12.48
CA LYS A 383 41.21 15.51 12.48
C LYS A 383 39.82 16.04 12.89
N ILE A 384 38.77 15.23 12.83
CA ILE A 384 37.38 15.69 13.01
C ILE A 384 36.68 14.76 14.02
N PHE A 385 37.13 14.81 15.29
CA PHE A 385 36.57 14.01 16.38
C PHE A 385 35.78 14.83 17.42
N THR A 386 35.71 16.16 17.29
CA THR A 386 34.88 17.02 18.16
C THR A 386 34.40 18.29 17.45
N THR A 387 33.36 18.93 17.98
CA THR A 387 32.80 20.22 17.54
C THR A 387 33.69 21.44 17.86
N SER A 388 34.95 21.26 18.27
CA SER A 388 35.88 22.35 18.55
C SER A 388 37.33 21.98 18.25
N ASN A 389 38.00 22.79 17.42
CA ASN A 389 39.43 22.77 17.06
C ASN A 389 40.31 21.65 17.65
N ASP A 390 40.69 20.72 16.76
CA ASP A 390 41.85 19.83 16.79
C ASP A 390 42.20 19.14 18.13
N SER A 391 41.50 18.04 18.42
CA SER A 391 42.06 16.97 19.26
C SER A 391 42.05 15.65 18.49
N ILE A 392 43.24 15.11 18.23
CA ILE A 392 43.46 13.82 17.57
C ILE A 392 42.94 12.69 18.49
N PRO A 393 42.16 11.71 17.98
CA PRO A 393 41.79 10.52 18.75
C PRO A 393 43.03 9.83 19.33
N GLU A 394 42.97 9.48 20.62
CA GLU A 394 43.99 8.67 21.26
C GLU A 394 43.96 7.24 20.73
N LEU A 395 45.13 6.58 20.74
CA LEU A 395 45.21 5.17 20.37
C LEU A 395 44.70 4.29 21.52
N PRO A 396 43.88 3.26 21.23
CA PRO A 396 43.40 2.86 19.90
C PRO A 396 42.24 3.73 19.40
N VAL A 397 42.23 4.02 18.10
CA VAL A 397 41.21 4.89 17.47
C VAL A 397 39.84 4.18 17.46
N PRO A 398 38.73 4.89 17.74
CA PRO A 398 37.41 4.31 17.64
C PRO A 398 37.07 3.89 16.20
N TYR A 399 36.26 2.85 16.05
CA TYR A 399 35.82 2.37 14.74
C TYR A 399 34.42 1.78 14.77
N LEU A 400 33.78 1.77 13.60
CA LEU A 400 32.55 1.05 13.29
C LEU A 400 32.85 -0.10 12.32
N THR A 401 32.06 -1.15 12.38
CA THR A 401 32.03 -2.25 11.43
C THR A 401 30.58 -2.45 11.02
N ILE A 402 30.33 -2.21 9.74
CA ILE A 402 29.01 -2.34 9.12
C ILE A 402 28.97 -3.71 8.43
N GLU A 403 28.03 -4.55 8.85
CA GLU A 403 27.87 -5.93 8.36
C GLU A 403 26.48 -6.11 7.73
N GLY A 404 26.44 -6.46 6.43
CA GLY A 404 25.21 -6.89 5.76
C GLY A 404 24.14 -5.82 5.57
N ASP A 405 23.07 -6.22 4.89
CA ASP A 405 21.85 -5.43 4.65
C ASP A 405 21.03 -5.16 5.96
N ASN A 406 21.49 -5.67 7.10
CA ASN A 406 20.68 -5.84 8.33
C ASN A 406 20.73 -4.68 9.33
N ARG A 407 21.17 -3.47 8.93
CA ARG A 407 21.15 -2.27 9.80
C ARG A 407 21.90 -2.44 11.13
N ALA A 408 22.80 -3.41 11.22
CA ALA A 408 23.59 -3.72 12.41
C ALA A 408 24.94 -2.99 12.34
N VAL A 409 25.38 -2.45 13.47
CA VAL A 409 26.71 -1.87 13.62
C VAL A 409 27.42 -2.50 14.81
N LYS A 410 28.63 -2.98 14.59
CA LYS A 410 29.55 -3.33 15.67
C LYS A 410 30.62 -2.27 15.74
N GLY A 411 31.28 -2.10 16.89
CA GLY A 411 32.39 -1.16 16.94
C GLY A 411 33.22 -1.28 18.20
N ASN A 412 34.24 -0.43 18.26
CA ASN A 412 35.04 -0.20 19.45
C ASN A 412 35.19 1.30 19.67
N THR A 413 35.05 1.73 20.91
CA THR A 413 35.12 3.14 21.34
C THR A 413 36.57 3.64 21.50
N GLY A 414 37.56 2.82 21.17
CA GLY A 414 38.95 2.95 21.60
C GLY A 414 39.24 2.29 22.96
N CYS A 415 38.25 1.68 23.60
CA CYS A 415 38.42 0.99 24.86
C CYS A 415 37.48 -0.21 24.98
N ASN A 416 36.17 0.03 24.88
CA ASN A 416 35.13 -0.99 24.91
C ASN A 416 34.61 -1.35 23.52
N SER A 417 34.25 -2.61 23.35
CA SER A 417 33.51 -3.06 22.16
C SER A 417 32.02 -3.00 22.42
N PHE A 418 31.25 -2.61 21.40
CA PHE A 418 29.79 -2.52 21.47
C PHE A 418 29.14 -3.15 20.24
N ILE A 419 27.85 -3.45 20.39
CA ILE A 419 26.93 -3.80 19.31
C ILE A 419 25.75 -2.83 19.37
N GLY A 420 25.33 -2.33 18.22
CA GLY A 420 24.18 -1.47 18.05
C GLY A 420 23.53 -1.66 16.70
N GLU A 421 22.56 -0.80 16.41
CA GLU A 421 21.84 -0.75 15.15
C GLU A 421 21.84 0.68 14.61
N TYR A 422 21.48 0.86 13.34
CA TYR A 422 21.22 2.18 12.77
C TYR A 422 19.98 2.17 11.87
N LEU A 423 19.25 3.27 11.86
CA LEU A 423 18.13 3.48 10.94
C LEU A 423 18.49 4.60 9.96
N ILE A 424 18.14 4.41 8.68
CA ILE A 424 18.34 5.42 7.65
C ILE A 424 17.02 5.74 6.94
N ASP A 425 16.75 7.03 6.75
CA ASP A 425 15.64 7.56 5.95
C ASP A 425 16.15 8.76 5.12
N GLY A 426 16.32 8.56 3.81
CA GLY A 426 17.00 9.54 2.95
C GLY A 426 18.43 9.83 3.41
N ASP A 427 18.72 11.11 3.64
CA ASP A 427 19.98 11.64 4.17
C ASP A 427 20.09 11.63 5.70
N ARG A 428 19.05 11.13 6.40
CA ARG A 428 19.02 11.04 7.86
C ARG A 428 19.49 9.68 8.33
N ILE A 429 20.25 9.67 9.41
CA ILE A 429 20.69 8.44 10.09
C ILE A 429 20.53 8.61 11.61
N MET A 430 20.15 7.52 12.28
CA MET A 430 20.08 7.45 13.74
C MET A 430 20.72 6.15 14.23
N PHE A 431 21.67 6.24 15.16
CA PHE A 431 22.27 5.08 15.82
C PHE A 431 21.50 4.70 17.09
N ILE A 432 21.22 3.41 17.24
CA ILE A 432 20.53 2.81 18.39
C ILE A 432 21.56 1.98 19.17
N MET A 433 22.11 2.57 20.24
CA MET A 433 23.24 2.04 21.01
C MET A 433 22.81 1.27 22.27
N ASN A 434 21.73 0.49 22.18
CA ASN A 434 21.14 -0.24 23.32
C ASN A 434 21.64 -1.69 23.44
N GLY A 435 22.57 -2.12 22.58
CA GLY A 435 23.11 -3.46 22.60
C GLY A 435 24.23 -3.67 23.64
N PRO A 436 24.75 -4.90 23.76
CA PRO A 436 25.77 -5.24 24.75
C PRO A 436 27.08 -4.46 24.48
N MET A 437 27.70 -3.98 25.56
CA MET A 437 28.99 -3.31 25.55
C MET A 437 29.91 -3.89 26.63
N THR A 438 31.21 -3.97 26.36
CA THR A 438 32.18 -4.35 27.40
C THR A 438 32.34 -3.23 28.43
N LEU A 439 32.80 -3.54 29.64
CA LEU A 439 32.92 -2.58 30.75
C LEU A 439 34.35 -2.50 31.31
N LYS A 440 35.33 -2.27 30.44
CA LYS A 440 36.70 -1.95 30.86
C LYS A 440 36.75 -0.52 31.38
N ALA A 441 37.61 -0.27 32.37
CA ALA A 441 37.90 1.09 32.82
C ALA A 441 38.71 1.83 31.74
N CYS A 442 38.14 2.89 31.17
CA CYS A 442 38.73 3.64 30.07
C CYS A 442 39.43 4.90 30.55
N PRO A 443 40.65 5.19 30.07
CA PRO A 443 41.30 6.47 30.30
C PRO A 443 40.66 7.57 29.41
N GLY A 444 40.66 8.81 29.91
CA GLY A 444 40.21 9.97 29.14
C GLY A 444 38.70 10.03 28.92
N ASP A 445 38.28 10.86 27.96
CA ASP A 445 36.87 11.12 27.61
C ASP A 445 36.51 10.69 26.16
N GLN A 446 37.41 9.97 25.49
CA GLN A 446 37.24 9.53 24.10
C GLN A 446 36.02 8.64 23.89
N GLU A 447 35.81 7.67 24.79
CA GLU A 447 34.67 6.75 24.70
C GLU A 447 33.35 7.51 24.78
N ASP A 448 33.21 8.39 25.78
CA ASP A 448 32.01 9.18 25.98
C ASP A 448 31.73 10.12 24.80
N LYS A 449 32.78 10.76 24.26
CA LYS A 449 32.67 11.63 23.07
C LYS A 449 32.22 10.87 21.83
N PHE A 450 32.81 9.71 21.56
CA PHE A 450 32.46 8.90 20.40
C PHE A 450 31.00 8.42 20.49
N LEU A 451 30.60 7.87 21.64
CA LEU A 451 29.22 7.42 21.86
C LEU A 451 28.22 8.58 21.80
N ASN A 452 28.57 9.75 22.35
CA ASN A 452 27.72 10.93 22.26
C ASN A 452 27.57 11.42 20.82
N ASN A 453 28.65 11.46 20.02
CA ASN A 453 28.58 11.85 18.60
C ASN A 453 27.67 10.92 17.79
N LEU A 454 27.77 9.60 17.98
CA LEU A 454 26.84 8.63 17.36
C LEU A 454 25.39 8.87 17.80
N LYS A 455 25.17 9.19 19.08
CA LYS A 455 23.84 9.43 19.64
C LYS A 455 23.17 10.70 19.10
N ILE A 456 23.94 11.75 18.85
CA ILE A 456 23.42 13.04 18.36
C ILE A 456 23.43 13.16 16.83
N THR A 457 23.98 12.17 16.12
CA THR A 457 23.95 12.14 14.66
C THR A 457 22.50 12.13 14.19
N ASP A 458 22.17 13.03 13.26
CA ASP A 458 20.86 13.12 12.60
C ASP A 458 20.94 13.02 11.08
N GLY A 459 22.14 13.08 10.50
CA GLY A 459 22.37 13.00 9.06
C GLY A 459 23.73 12.43 8.68
N TYR A 460 23.90 12.13 7.40
CA TYR A 460 25.16 11.64 6.84
C TYR A 460 25.30 11.95 5.34
N TYR A 461 26.52 11.93 4.85
CA TYR A 461 26.82 11.92 3.42
C TYR A 461 28.16 11.24 3.11
N PHE A 462 28.40 10.98 1.83
CA PHE A 462 29.63 10.37 1.33
C PHE A 462 30.43 11.36 0.48
N ASP A 463 31.74 11.43 0.71
CA ASP A 463 32.70 12.12 -0.16
C ASP A 463 34.04 11.37 -0.16
N ASN A 464 34.60 11.12 -1.35
CA ASN A 464 35.94 10.53 -1.56
C ASN A 464 36.32 9.40 -0.57
N ASP A 465 35.56 8.30 -0.56
CA ASP A 465 35.76 7.12 0.30
C ASP A 465 35.62 7.34 1.82
N LYS A 466 34.95 8.42 2.23
CA LYS A 466 34.66 8.73 3.64
C LYS A 466 33.16 8.84 3.91
N ILE A 467 32.80 8.57 5.16
CA ILE A 467 31.46 8.81 5.71
C ILE A 467 31.54 10.04 6.62
N PHE A 468 30.73 11.04 6.32
CA PHE A 468 30.55 12.20 7.17
C PHE A 468 29.25 12.01 7.94
N LEU A 469 29.32 12.02 9.27
CA LEU A 469 28.16 12.04 10.14
C LEU A 469 27.92 13.48 10.59
N THR A 470 26.67 13.92 10.50
CA THR A 470 26.28 15.29 10.77
C THR A 470 25.27 15.39 11.92
N SER A 471 25.26 16.54 12.56
CA SER A 471 24.22 16.96 13.50
C SER A 471 23.88 18.42 13.26
N ASN A 472 22.59 18.72 13.07
CA ASN A 472 22.11 20.06 12.74
C ASN A 472 22.87 20.70 11.55
N GLY A 473 23.24 19.89 10.55
CA GLY A 473 23.93 20.33 9.33
C GLY A 473 25.43 20.61 9.47
N ASN A 474 26.06 20.27 10.59
CA ASN A 474 27.52 20.35 10.75
C ASN A 474 28.13 18.95 10.85
N ASP A 475 29.33 18.77 10.29
CA ASP A 475 30.11 17.55 10.43
C ASP A 475 30.57 17.37 11.87
N ILE A 476 30.23 16.23 12.49
CA ILE A 476 30.58 15.92 13.87
C ILE A 476 31.48 14.69 14.00
N LEU A 477 31.52 13.84 12.96
CA LEU A 477 32.41 12.70 12.87
C LEU A 477 32.71 12.39 11.41
N VAL A 478 33.97 12.15 11.08
CA VAL A 478 34.35 11.64 9.77
C VAL A 478 34.98 10.26 9.95
N LEU A 479 34.52 9.31 9.14
CA LEU A 479 35.01 7.95 9.14
C LEU A 479 35.66 7.65 7.80
N GLU A 480 36.86 7.08 7.84
CA GLU A 480 37.55 6.58 6.66
C GLU A 480 37.61 5.05 6.69
N ARG A 481 37.72 4.44 5.52
CA ARG A 481 37.79 2.99 5.42
C ARG A 481 39.17 2.50 5.90
N GLU A 482 39.18 1.47 6.75
CA GLU A 482 40.43 0.81 7.21
C GLU A 482 41.02 -0.13 6.15
#